data_AF-A0A821ICH6-F1
#
_entry.id   AF-A0A821ICH6-F1
#
_cell.length_a   1.000
_cell.length_b   1.000
_cell.length_c   1.000
_cell.angle_alpha   90.00
_cell.angle_beta   90.00
_cell.angle_gamma   90.00
#
_symmetry.space_group_name_H-M   'P 1'
#
loop_
_entity.id
_entity.type
_entity.pdbx_description
1 polymer ?
#
loop_
_entity_poly.entity_id
_entity_poly.type
_entity_poly.pdbx_seq_one_letter_code
_entity_poly.pdbx_strand_id
1 'polypeptide(L)'
;MNTLRDLIFRRINMHENFLDILLDFTHNENVCVRNNAIRIAKNLHEKEEFKQPIERHALKFLKHLTAAQPPEAHFGEDKKSSTIVNDTWTEHSIRLCLPLYLSLIPSYHYLILSLATIYTAVNGDIKQLIIEVREMGMGSPEILKLVENCPKGAETLITRIIHTLTEQTPPSPELVEKVQDLYHKRVSDVRFLIPVLTGLEKREIINGLPKLIKLSQPVVKEVFNRLLIRN
;
A
#
# COMPACT_ATOMS: atom_id res chain seq x y z
N MET A 1 -13.27 -24.71 -1.45
CA MET A 1 -13.10 -23.44 -0.71
C MET A 1 -14.06 -23.33 0.48
N ASN A 2 -15.38 -23.44 0.32
CA ASN A 2 -16.31 -23.44 1.47
C ASN A 2 -16.05 -24.61 2.45
N THR A 3 -15.72 -25.79 1.92
CA THR A 3 -15.28 -26.96 2.70
C THR A 3 -14.01 -26.71 3.50
N LEU A 4 -13.02 -26.00 2.95
CA LEU A 4 -11.76 -25.69 3.63
C LEU A 4 -11.97 -24.69 4.77
N ARG A 5 -12.78 -23.64 4.53
CA ARG A 5 -13.23 -22.73 5.58
C ARG A 5 -13.91 -23.51 6.70
N ASP A 6 -14.88 -24.35 6.38
CA ASP A 6 -15.64 -25.08 7.41
C ASP A 6 -14.77 -26.11 8.17
N LEU A 7 -13.71 -26.64 7.54
CA LEU A 7 -12.68 -27.45 8.21
C LEU A 7 -11.80 -26.61 9.16
N ILE A 8 -11.43 -25.37 8.77
CA ILE A 8 -10.79 -24.34 9.63
C ILE A 8 -11.75 -23.81 10.71
N PHE A 9 -13.01 -24.22 10.77
CA PHE A 9 -13.88 -23.87 11.90
C PHE A 9 -14.18 -25.06 12.82
N ARG A 10 -13.96 -26.30 12.38
CA ARG A 10 -14.44 -27.52 13.08
C ARG A 10 -13.37 -28.40 13.74
N ARG A 11 -12.07 -28.26 13.45
CA ARG A 11 -11.05 -29.21 13.96
C ARG A 11 -9.84 -28.52 14.63
N ILE A 12 -9.94 -28.29 15.94
CA ILE A 12 -8.97 -27.61 16.83
C ILE A 12 -7.50 -28.03 16.64
N ASN A 13 -7.24 -29.27 16.20
CA ASN A 13 -5.88 -29.81 16.09
C ASN A 13 -5.24 -29.70 14.68
N MET A 14 -5.94 -29.18 13.66
CA MET A 14 -5.43 -29.08 12.27
C MET A 14 -5.59 -27.69 11.65
N HIS A 15 -6.08 -26.68 12.40
CA HIS A 15 -6.36 -25.35 11.87
C HIS A 15 -5.14 -24.67 11.26
N GLU A 16 -3.94 -24.86 11.81
CA GLU A 16 -2.72 -24.24 11.30
C GLU A 16 -2.38 -24.75 9.89
N ASN A 17 -2.44 -26.08 9.66
CA ASN A 17 -2.18 -26.66 8.35
C ASN A 17 -3.18 -26.21 7.29
N PHE A 18 -4.47 -26.10 7.64
CA PHE A 18 -5.48 -25.62 6.70
C PHE A 18 -5.40 -24.11 6.47
N LEU A 19 -4.99 -23.34 7.47
CA LEU A 19 -4.74 -21.91 7.34
C LEU A 19 -3.55 -21.67 6.43
N ASP A 20 -2.46 -22.41 6.58
CA ASP A 20 -1.29 -22.29 5.70
C ASP A 20 -1.66 -22.60 4.24
N ILE A 21 -2.41 -23.68 3.99
CA ILE A 21 -2.90 -24.00 2.65
C ILE A 21 -3.79 -22.88 2.09
N LEU A 22 -4.70 -22.32 2.91
CA LEU A 22 -5.54 -21.19 2.50
C LEU A 22 -4.69 -19.97 2.13
N LEU A 23 -3.67 -19.68 2.93
CA LEU A 23 -2.77 -18.55 2.75
C LEU A 23 -1.89 -18.71 1.51
N ASP A 24 -1.43 -19.92 1.20
CA ASP A 24 -0.73 -20.22 -0.06
C ASP A 24 -1.62 -19.91 -1.27
N PHE A 25 -2.92 -20.22 -1.20
CA PHE A 25 -3.86 -19.85 -2.27
C PHE A 25 -4.05 -18.33 -2.46
N THR A 26 -3.65 -17.49 -1.49
CA THR A 26 -3.69 -16.02 -1.66
C THR A 26 -2.60 -15.50 -2.61
N HIS A 27 -1.65 -16.34 -2.99
CA HIS A 27 -0.58 -16.04 -3.94
C HIS A 27 -0.73 -16.82 -5.26
N ASN A 28 -1.86 -17.50 -5.47
CA ASN A 28 -2.09 -18.32 -6.65
C ASN A 28 -2.21 -17.46 -7.92
N GLU A 29 -1.73 -17.94 -9.06
CA GLU A 29 -1.83 -17.27 -10.36
C GLU A 29 -3.28 -17.02 -10.79
N ASN A 30 -4.18 -17.98 -10.48
CA ASN A 30 -5.59 -17.87 -10.80
C ASN A 30 -6.26 -16.79 -9.94
N VAL A 31 -6.64 -15.70 -10.60
CA VAL A 31 -7.26 -14.51 -9.99
C VAL A 31 -8.51 -14.85 -9.18
N CYS A 32 -9.37 -15.76 -9.67
CA CYS A 32 -10.59 -16.14 -8.99
C CYS A 32 -10.32 -16.91 -7.69
N VAL A 33 -9.37 -17.84 -7.72
CA VAL A 33 -8.94 -18.62 -6.55
C VAL A 33 -8.31 -17.68 -5.52
N ARG A 34 -7.39 -16.83 -5.98
CA ARG A 34 -6.69 -15.83 -5.16
C ARG A 34 -7.66 -14.88 -4.46
N ASN A 35 -8.58 -14.26 -5.19
CA ASN A 35 -9.53 -13.32 -4.62
C ASN A 35 -10.47 -13.99 -3.61
N ASN A 36 -10.87 -15.24 -3.86
CA ASN A 36 -11.70 -15.99 -2.91
C ASN A 36 -10.91 -16.36 -1.65
N ALA A 37 -9.64 -16.78 -1.80
CA ALA A 37 -8.75 -17.05 -0.67
C ALA A 37 -8.52 -15.80 0.19
N ILE A 38 -8.23 -14.65 -0.45
CA ILE A 38 -8.06 -13.36 0.23
C ILE A 38 -9.33 -12.98 0.98
N ARG A 39 -10.50 -13.13 0.37
CA ARG A 39 -11.78 -12.84 1.03
C ARG A 39 -11.97 -13.69 2.30
N ILE A 40 -11.65 -14.99 2.23
CA ILE A 40 -11.75 -15.87 3.40
C ILE A 40 -10.71 -15.49 4.46
N ALA A 41 -9.47 -15.19 4.06
CA ALA A 41 -8.41 -14.75 4.97
C ALA A 41 -8.79 -13.44 5.69
N LYS A 42 -9.39 -12.47 4.99
CA LYS A 42 -9.92 -11.24 5.59
C LYS A 42 -10.98 -11.53 6.66
N ASN A 43 -11.92 -12.42 6.36
CA ASN A 43 -12.96 -12.80 7.32
C ASN A 43 -12.39 -13.53 8.54
N LEU A 44 -11.34 -14.34 8.36
CA LEU A 44 -10.67 -15.03 9.47
C LEU A 44 -9.85 -14.06 10.35
N HIS A 45 -9.29 -13.01 9.75
CA HIS A 45 -8.49 -12.00 10.45
C HIS A 45 -9.29 -11.19 11.49
N GLU A 46 -10.61 -11.19 11.43
CA GLU A 46 -11.48 -10.61 12.48
C GLU A 46 -11.33 -11.34 13.83
N LYS A 47 -10.82 -12.57 13.82
CA LYS A 47 -10.62 -13.39 15.01
C LYS A 47 -9.18 -13.29 15.50
N GLU A 48 -9.00 -13.06 16.80
CA GLU A 48 -7.68 -12.89 17.41
C GLU A 48 -6.74 -14.09 17.17
N GLU A 49 -7.30 -15.31 17.15
CA GLU A 49 -6.56 -16.56 16.91
C GLU A 49 -5.84 -16.60 15.54
N PHE A 50 -6.42 -15.98 14.51
CA PHE A 50 -5.88 -16.03 13.14
C PHE A 50 -5.18 -14.75 12.71
N LYS A 51 -5.35 -13.66 13.46
CA LYS A 51 -4.77 -12.35 13.16
C LYS A 51 -3.25 -12.40 12.97
N GLN A 52 -2.54 -12.87 14.01
CA GLN A 52 -1.07 -12.92 13.98
C GLN A 52 -0.51 -13.87 12.90
N PRO A 53 -1.03 -15.09 12.70
CA PRO A 53 -0.59 -15.97 11.60
C PRO A 53 -0.78 -15.35 10.21
N ILE A 54 -1.94 -14.75 9.94
CA ILE A 54 -2.26 -14.14 8.64
C ILE A 54 -1.34 -12.96 8.36
N GLU A 55 -1.17 -12.05 9.33
CA GLU A 55 -0.25 -10.92 9.20
C GLU A 55 1.20 -11.37 8.99
N ARG A 56 1.65 -12.39 9.75
CA ARG A 56 3.00 -12.94 9.62
C ARG A 56 3.24 -13.52 8.22
N HIS A 57 2.27 -14.24 7.67
CA HIS A 57 2.37 -14.80 6.33
C HIS A 57 2.39 -13.70 5.27
N ALA A 58 1.49 -12.72 5.34
CA ALA A 58 1.46 -11.59 4.41
C ALA A 58 2.76 -10.76 4.47
N LEU A 59 3.29 -10.52 5.66
CA LEU A 59 4.58 -9.84 5.86
C LEU A 59 5.76 -10.66 5.33
N LYS A 60 5.72 -12.00 5.44
CA LYS A 60 6.78 -12.88 4.89
C LYS A 60 6.91 -12.68 3.39
N PHE A 61 5.80 -12.72 2.65
CA PHE A 61 5.80 -12.50 1.20
C PHE A 61 6.22 -11.08 0.82
N LEU A 62 5.77 -10.08 1.58
CA LEU A 62 6.20 -8.69 1.35
C LEU A 62 7.71 -8.50 1.59
N LYS A 63 8.29 -9.19 2.58
CA LYS A 63 9.74 -9.17 2.85
C LYS A 63 10.54 -9.87 1.76
N HIS A 64 10.00 -10.88 1.09
CA HIS A 64 10.70 -11.49 -0.06
C HIS A 64 11.03 -10.45 -1.13
N LEU A 65 10.18 -9.44 -1.34
CA LEU A 65 10.41 -8.36 -2.30
C LEU A 65 11.66 -7.50 -2.00
N THR A 66 12.18 -7.54 -0.77
CA THR A 66 13.45 -6.87 -0.41
C THR A 66 14.68 -7.69 -0.79
N ALA A 67 14.52 -8.98 -1.08
CA ALA A 67 15.61 -9.82 -1.53
C ALA A 67 15.93 -9.56 -3.00
N ALA A 68 17.21 -9.73 -3.37
CA ALA A 68 17.67 -9.53 -4.75
C ALA A 68 16.98 -10.49 -5.74
N GLN A 69 16.57 -11.67 -5.29
CA GLN A 69 15.96 -12.72 -6.11
C GLN A 69 14.73 -13.32 -5.44
N PRO A 70 13.72 -13.78 -6.22
CA PRO A 70 12.55 -14.45 -5.68
C PRO A 70 12.90 -15.82 -5.08
N PRO A 71 12.32 -16.21 -3.92
CA PRO A 71 12.56 -17.53 -3.35
C PRO A 71 12.14 -18.67 -4.28
N GLU A 72 13.06 -19.59 -4.58
CA GLU A 72 12.81 -20.75 -5.46
C GLU A 72 11.61 -21.60 -5.00
N ALA A 73 11.39 -21.71 -3.68
CA ALA A 73 10.30 -22.52 -3.12
C ALA A 73 8.89 -22.05 -3.49
N HIS A 74 8.73 -20.77 -3.85
CA HIS A 74 7.41 -20.17 -4.12
C HIS A 74 7.28 -19.63 -5.56
N PHE A 75 8.40 -19.40 -6.25
CA PHE A 75 8.44 -18.78 -7.57
C PHE A 75 9.29 -19.55 -8.59
N GLY A 76 9.93 -20.65 -8.18
CA GLY A 76 10.61 -21.54 -9.11
C GLY A 76 9.59 -22.24 -9.99
N GLU A 77 9.60 -21.94 -11.29
CA GLU A 77 8.88 -22.75 -12.27
C GLU A 77 9.36 -24.21 -12.16
N ASP A 78 8.44 -25.16 -12.33
CA ASP A 78 8.78 -26.58 -12.48
C ASP A 78 9.93 -26.71 -13.48
N LYS A 79 11.06 -27.27 -13.03
CA LYS A 79 12.34 -27.44 -13.77
C LYS A 79 12.25 -28.18 -15.11
N LYS A 80 11.05 -28.43 -15.63
CA LYS A 80 10.76 -29.24 -16.83
C LYS A 80 10.38 -28.42 -18.06
N SER A 81 10.19 -27.10 -18.01
CA SER A 81 9.64 -26.37 -19.16
C SER A 81 10.17 -24.95 -19.43
N SER A 82 11.41 -24.59 -19.12
CA SER A 82 11.92 -23.27 -19.57
C SER A 82 13.43 -23.12 -19.34
N THR A 83 14.16 -22.87 -20.41
CA THR A 83 15.61 -22.64 -20.51
C THR A 83 16.07 -21.27 -19.99
N ILE A 84 15.29 -20.60 -19.14
CA ILE A 84 15.63 -19.30 -18.57
C ILE A 84 15.39 -19.37 -17.08
N VAL A 85 16.47 -19.50 -16.31
CA VAL A 85 16.44 -19.26 -14.87
C VAL A 85 16.05 -17.79 -14.72
N ASN A 86 14.82 -17.50 -14.31
CA ASN A 86 14.38 -16.13 -14.06
C ASN A 86 15.07 -15.64 -12.77
N ASP A 87 16.34 -15.24 -12.90
CA ASP A 87 17.20 -14.71 -11.84
C ASP A 87 16.73 -13.33 -11.33
N THR A 88 15.64 -12.78 -11.86
CA THR A 88 15.13 -11.44 -11.59
C THR A 88 13.63 -11.46 -11.29
N TRP A 89 13.20 -10.55 -10.41
CA TRP A 89 11.79 -10.33 -10.11
C TRP A 89 11.02 -9.91 -11.38
N THR A 90 9.97 -10.64 -11.70
CA THR A 90 9.04 -10.29 -12.78
C THR A 90 7.85 -9.50 -12.24
N GLU A 91 7.25 -8.62 -13.06
CA GLU A 91 6.02 -7.89 -12.70
C GLU A 91 4.92 -8.85 -12.19
N HIS A 92 4.80 -10.03 -12.82
CA HIS A 92 3.86 -11.06 -12.42
C HIS A 92 4.12 -11.58 -10.99
N SER A 93 5.35 -12.01 -10.69
CA SER A 93 5.73 -12.52 -9.36
C SER A 93 5.59 -11.47 -8.25
N ILE A 94 5.90 -10.20 -8.54
CA ILE A 94 5.70 -9.09 -7.60
C ILE A 94 4.20 -8.91 -7.31
N ARG A 95 3.36 -8.92 -8.35
CA ARG A 95 1.89 -8.77 -8.21
C ARG A 95 1.22 -9.90 -7.44
N LEU A 96 1.84 -11.08 -7.32
CA LEU A 96 1.31 -12.15 -6.48
C LEU A 96 1.55 -11.89 -4.99
N CYS A 97 2.63 -11.19 -4.61
CA CYS A 97 3.02 -10.95 -3.20
C CYS A 97 2.20 -9.85 -2.50
N LEU A 98 1.65 -8.91 -3.27
CA LEU A 98 1.00 -7.71 -2.75
C LEU A 98 -0.46 -7.88 -2.27
N PRO A 99 -1.34 -8.63 -2.96
CA PRO A 99 -2.79 -8.54 -2.76
C PRO A 99 -3.27 -8.84 -1.34
N LEU A 100 -2.77 -9.89 -0.70
CA LEU A 100 -3.18 -10.24 0.67
C LEU A 100 -2.87 -9.08 1.63
N TYR A 101 -1.61 -8.63 1.66
CA TYR A 101 -1.17 -7.58 2.57
C TYR A 101 -1.93 -6.27 2.35
N LEU A 102 -2.09 -5.88 1.08
CA LEU A 102 -2.81 -4.65 0.72
C LEU A 102 -4.29 -4.71 1.08
N SER A 103 -4.91 -5.88 0.99
CA SER A 103 -6.32 -6.06 1.32
C SER A 103 -6.65 -5.94 2.81
N LEU A 104 -5.65 -6.09 3.69
CA LEU A 104 -5.77 -5.99 5.15
C LEU A 104 -5.67 -4.55 5.66
N ILE A 105 -4.94 -3.69 4.95
CA ILE A 105 -4.62 -2.34 5.42
C ILE A 105 -5.83 -1.45 5.65
N PRO A 106 -6.86 -1.43 4.78
CA PRO A 106 -8.06 -0.62 5.02
C PRO A 106 -8.78 -0.96 6.32
N SER A 107 -8.61 -2.18 6.83
CA SER A 107 -9.19 -2.64 8.09
C SER A 107 -8.22 -2.49 9.27
N TYR A 108 -6.91 -2.49 9.01
CA TYR A 108 -5.85 -2.51 10.03
C TYR A 108 -4.72 -1.55 9.65
N HIS A 109 -4.93 -0.28 9.93
CA HIS A 109 -4.06 0.77 9.41
C HIS A 109 -2.62 0.75 9.95
N TYR A 110 -2.33 0.14 11.11
CA TYR A 110 -0.95 0.04 11.63
C TYR A 110 -0.01 -0.73 10.70
N LEU A 111 -0.55 -1.60 9.84
CA LEU A 111 0.21 -2.29 8.79
C LEU A 111 0.82 -1.32 7.77
N ILE A 112 0.35 -0.07 7.68
CA ILE A 112 0.93 0.94 6.79
C ILE A 112 2.38 1.28 7.13
N LEU A 113 2.71 1.31 8.43
CA LEU A 113 4.06 1.68 8.90
C LEU A 113 5.09 0.61 8.49
N SER A 114 4.71 -0.67 8.62
CA SER A 114 5.49 -1.80 8.16
C SER A 114 5.65 -1.79 6.64
N LEU A 115 4.61 -1.42 5.88
CA LEU A 115 4.75 -1.24 4.43
C LEU A 115 5.74 -0.13 4.11
N ALA A 116 5.64 1.03 4.74
CA ALA A 116 6.51 2.17 4.44
C ALA A 116 7.99 1.80 4.68
N THR A 117 8.26 1.00 5.71
CA THR A 117 9.61 0.48 5.98
C THR A 117 10.10 -0.48 4.91
N ILE A 118 9.24 -1.35 4.38
CA ILE A 118 9.61 -2.25 3.29
C ILE A 118 9.73 -1.48 1.97
N TYR A 119 8.87 -0.50 1.74
CA TYR A 119 8.87 0.36 0.56
C TYR A 119 10.21 1.07 0.38
N THR A 120 10.86 1.52 1.46
CA THR A 120 12.19 2.14 1.33
C THR A 120 13.30 1.17 0.93
N ALA A 121 13.12 -0.13 1.20
CA ALA A 121 14.10 -1.18 0.96
C ALA A 121 13.96 -1.88 -0.41
N VAL A 122 12.82 -1.75 -1.09
CA VAL A 122 12.58 -2.38 -2.40
C VAL A 122 13.11 -1.54 -3.58
N ASN A 123 13.31 -2.19 -4.73
CA ASN A 123 13.77 -1.55 -5.97
C ASN A 123 12.70 -0.64 -6.61
N GLY A 124 13.10 0.17 -7.60
CA GLY A 124 12.23 1.15 -8.27
C GLY A 124 11.00 0.51 -8.95
N ASP A 125 11.16 -0.66 -9.55
CA ASP A 125 10.07 -1.35 -10.27
C ASP A 125 8.99 -1.87 -9.31
N ILE A 126 9.40 -2.46 -8.17
CA ILE A 126 8.49 -2.89 -7.12
C ILE A 126 7.78 -1.68 -6.49
N LYS A 127 8.47 -0.54 -6.34
CA LYS A 127 7.86 0.70 -5.82
C LYS A 127 6.69 1.17 -6.70
N GLN A 128 6.81 1.11 -8.01
CA GLN A 128 5.73 1.50 -8.93
C GLN A 128 4.51 0.59 -8.74
N LEU A 129 4.72 -0.72 -8.65
CA LEU A 129 3.63 -1.68 -8.44
C LEU A 129 2.95 -1.52 -7.08
N ILE A 130 3.68 -1.16 -6.02
CA ILE A 130 3.07 -0.87 -4.71
C ILE A 130 2.21 0.39 -4.76
N ILE A 131 2.61 1.41 -5.54
CA ILE A 131 1.87 2.67 -5.69
C ILE A 131 0.55 2.46 -6.45
N GLU A 132 0.54 1.58 -7.46
CA GLU A 132 -0.65 1.30 -8.28
C GLU A 132 -1.79 0.65 -7.47
N VAL A 133 -1.48 -0.18 -6.47
CA VAL A 133 -2.44 -1.11 -5.88
C VAL A 133 -3.11 -0.57 -4.61
N ARG A 134 -3.37 0.75 -4.49
CA ARG A 134 -3.94 1.30 -3.25
C ARG A 134 -5.05 2.32 -3.44
N GLU A 135 -6.22 1.94 -2.94
CA GLU A 135 -7.27 2.81 -2.42
C GLU A 135 -7.27 2.68 -0.89
N MET A 136 -7.17 3.79 -0.16
CA MET A 136 -7.16 3.79 1.32
C MET A 136 -8.13 4.81 1.88
N GLY A 137 -8.70 4.51 3.05
CA GLY A 137 -9.59 5.41 3.78
C GLY A 137 -8.82 6.44 4.63
N MET A 138 -9.39 7.64 4.76
CA MET A 138 -8.73 8.86 5.29
C MET A 138 -8.63 8.97 6.82
N GLY A 139 -9.35 8.15 7.57
CA GLY A 139 -9.59 8.37 9.02
C GLY A 139 -8.57 7.74 9.97
N SER A 140 -7.37 7.37 9.50
CA SER A 140 -6.41 6.61 10.31
C SER A 140 -5.42 7.50 11.06
N PRO A 141 -5.30 7.37 12.40
CA PRO A 141 -4.22 8.01 13.16
C PRO A 141 -2.82 7.49 12.78
N GLU A 142 -2.73 6.26 12.24
CA GLU A 142 -1.48 5.68 11.74
C GLU A 142 -0.99 6.36 10.47
N ILE A 143 -1.89 6.88 9.62
CA ILE A 143 -1.50 7.68 8.46
C ILE A 143 -0.89 9.01 8.91
N LEU A 144 -1.47 9.68 9.91
CA LEU A 144 -0.88 10.90 10.48
C LEU A 144 0.52 10.63 11.06
N LYS A 145 0.68 9.54 11.82
CA LYS A 145 1.99 9.10 12.34
C LYS A 145 2.99 8.82 11.22
N LEU A 146 2.54 8.25 10.10
CA LEU A 146 3.39 7.99 8.94
C LEU A 146 3.84 9.28 8.25
N VAL A 147 2.95 10.27 8.11
CA VAL A 147 3.31 11.59 7.54
C VAL A 147 4.31 12.30 8.44
N GLU A 148 4.07 12.28 9.75
CA GLU A 148 4.98 12.88 10.73
C GLU A 148 6.36 12.21 10.76
N ASN A 149 6.39 10.88 10.79
CA ASN A 149 7.60 10.08 10.87
C ASN A 149 7.96 9.42 9.53
N CYS A 150 7.81 10.16 8.43
CA CYS A 150 8.07 9.67 7.08
C CYS A 150 9.45 9.02 6.97
N PRO A 151 9.58 7.73 6.58
CA PRO A 151 10.89 7.13 6.30
C PRO A 151 11.58 7.80 5.11
N LYS A 152 12.91 7.90 5.10
CA LYS A 152 13.67 8.41 3.94
C LYS A 152 13.47 7.50 2.73
N GLY A 153 12.98 8.04 1.61
CA GLY A 153 12.68 7.29 0.40
C GLY A 153 11.21 6.82 0.26
N ALA A 154 10.33 7.18 1.22
CA ALA A 154 8.90 6.89 1.19
C ALA A 154 8.03 8.10 0.78
N GLU A 155 8.64 9.21 0.36
CA GLU A 155 7.95 10.47 0.03
C GLU A 155 6.95 10.28 -1.11
N THR A 156 7.29 9.50 -2.13
CA THR A 156 6.41 9.16 -3.27
C THR A 156 5.20 8.36 -2.83
N LEU A 157 5.38 7.41 -1.90
CA LEU A 157 4.29 6.65 -1.31
C LEU A 157 3.36 7.62 -0.58
N ILE A 158 3.87 8.44 0.34
CA ILE A 158 3.06 9.41 1.11
C ILE A 158 2.32 10.37 0.18
N THR A 159 2.96 10.88 -0.87
CA THR A 159 2.32 11.74 -1.86
C THR A 159 1.08 11.05 -2.46
N ARG A 160 1.21 9.78 -2.85
CA ARG A 160 0.08 9.00 -3.38
C ARG A 160 -1.01 8.80 -2.34
N ILE A 161 -0.64 8.47 -1.10
CA ILE A 161 -1.59 8.30 0.01
C ILE A 161 -2.41 9.58 0.18
N ILE A 162 -1.76 10.73 0.34
CA ILE A 162 -2.46 12.01 0.57
C ILE A 162 -3.34 12.36 -0.64
N HIS A 163 -2.89 12.11 -1.87
CA HIS A 163 -3.71 12.32 -3.06
C HIS A 163 -4.99 11.48 -3.02
N THR A 164 -4.87 10.16 -2.83
CA THR A 164 -6.01 9.24 -2.72
C THR A 164 -6.94 9.62 -1.58
N LEU A 165 -6.39 10.05 -0.44
CA LEU A 165 -7.18 10.54 0.67
C LEU A 165 -7.99 11.78 0.26
N THR A 166 -7.35 12.78 -0.32
CA THR A 166 -7.98 14.09 -0.61
C THR A 166 -8.68 14.16 -1.98
N GLU A 167 -8.94 13.03 -2.62
CA GLU A 167 -9.65 12.95 -3.90
C GLU A 167 -11.16 13.24 -3.74
N GLN A 168 -11.79 12.69 -2.70
CA GLN A 168 -13.24 12.79 -2.51
C GLN A 168 -13.68 13.65 -1.33
N THR A 169 -12.80 13.90 -0.35
CA THR A 169 -13.13 14.75 0.79
C THR A 169 -12.01 15.74 1.11
N PRO A 170 -12.34 16.93 1.65
CA PRO A 170 -11.33 17.92 1.98
C PRO A 170 -10.37 17.39 3.07
N PRO A 171 -9.09 17.81 3.04
CA PRO A 171 -8.11 17.42 4.05
C PRO A 171 -8.49 17.96 5.44
N SER A 172 -8.23 17.18 6.49
CA SER A 172 -8.38 17.66 7.86
C SER A 172 -7.27 18.66 8.21
N PRO A 173 -7.52 19.63 9.12
CA PRO A 173 -6.50 20.59 9.55
C PRO A 173 -5.22 19.93 10.09
N GLU A 174 -5.37 18.84 10.85
CA GLU A 174 -4.24 18.06 11.37
C GLU A 174 -3.37 17.47 10.25
N LEU A 175 -4.01 16.94 9.19
CA LEU A 175 -3.28 16.43 8.03
C LEU A 175 -2.55 17.56 7.30
N VAL A 176 -3.21 18.71 7.11
CA VAL A 176 -2.61 19.89 6.47
C VAL A 176 -1.34 20.31 7.20
N GLU A 177 -1.40 20.45 8.53
CA GLU A 177 -0.26 20.84 9.36
C GLU A 177 0.91 19.86 9.20
N LYS A 178 0.66 18.55 9.32
CA LYS A 178 1.72 17.53 9.19
C LYS A 178 2.33 17.47 7.79
N VAL A 179 1.51 17.64 6.75
CA VAL A 179 1.97 17.66 5.34
C VAL A 179 2.83 18.90 5.08
N GLN A 180 2.43 20.07 5.59
CA GLN A 180 3.25 21.27 5.49
C GLN A 180 4.58 21.11 6.21
N ASP A 181 4.56 20.56 7.43
CA ASP A 181 5.77 20.30 8.21
C ASP A 181 6.75 19.41 7.43
N LEU A 182 6.24 18.34 6.83
CA LEU A 182 7.05 17.43 6.02
C LEU A 182 7.61 18.11 4.75
N TYR A 183 6.82 18.97 4.10
CA TYR A 183 7.27 19.78 2.96
C TYR A 183 8.43 20.69 3.35
N HIS A 184 8.28 21.52 4.39
CA HIS A 184 9.32 22.46 4.79
C HIS A 184 10.60 21.75 5.30
N LYS A 185 10.46 20.59 5.94
CA LYS A 185 11.61 19.86 6.51
C LYS A 185 12.36 19.02 5.47
N ARG A 186 11.67 18.43 4.48
CA ARG A 186 12.25 17.33 3.68
C ARG A 186 11.87 17.26 2.20
N VAL A 187 10.70 17.75 1.80
CA VAL A 187 10.22 17.62 0.41
C VAL A 187 10.31 18.95 -0.32
N SER A 188 11.13 19.04 -1.36
CA SER A 188 11.30 20.28 -2.14
C SER A 188 10.30 20.44 -3.29
N ASP A 189 9.63 19.38 -3.71
CA ASP A 189 8.65 19.43 -4.79
C ASP A 189 7.31 20.01 -4.29
N VAL A 190 6.94 21.18 -4.83
CA VAL A 190 5.69 21.88 -4.49
C VAL A 190 4.44 21.08 -4.87
N ARG A 191 4.55 20.09 -5.78
CA ARG A 191 3.43 19.19 -6.13
C ARG A 191 2.91 18.42 -4.92
N PHE A 192 3.76 18.23 -3.92
CA PHE A 192 3.41 17.59 -2.66
C PHE A 192 2.26 18.32 -1.93
N LEU A 193 2.12 19.63 -2.11
CA LEU A 193 1.07 20.44 -1.49
C LEU A 193 -0.26 20.41 -2.26
N ILE A 194 -0.28 19.99 -3.52
CA ILE A 194 -1.48 19.99 -4.39
C ILE A 194 -2.69 19.30 -3.73
N PRO A 195 -2.54 18.10 -3.16
CA PRO A 195 -3.64 17.39 -2.49
C PRO A 195 -4.28 18.20 -1.35
N VAL A 196 -3.49 18.98 -0.60
CA VAL A 196 -3.94 19.70 0.61
C VAL A 196 -4.27 21.17 0.37
N LEU A 197 -4.19 21.66 -0.88
CA LEU A 197 -4.38 23.08 -1.23
C LEU A 197 -5.69 23.68 -0.69
N THR A 198 -6.77 22.91 -0.68
CA THR A 198 -8.08 23.36 -0.21
C THR A 198 -8.09 23.70 1.28
N GLY A 199 -7.25 23.02 2.07
CA GLY A 199 -7.11 23.23 3.52
C GLY A 199 -6.06 24.25 3.92
N LEU A 200 -5.26 24.77 2.98
CA LEU A 200 -4.25 25.79 3.27
C LEU A 200 -4.86 27.18 3.54
N GLU A 201 -4.16 27.98 4.35
CA GLU A 201 -4.48 29.38 4.54
C GLU A 201 -4.12 30.21 3.30
N LYS A 202 -4.80 31.35 3.13
CA LYS A 202 -4.59 32.25 1.99
C LYS A 202 -3.14 32.70 1.85
N ARG A 203 -2.44 32.96 2.97
CA ARG A 203 -1.03 33.39 2.97
C ARG A 203 -0.11 32.30 2.43
N GLU A 204 -0.36 31.06 2.81
CA GLU A 204 0.43 29.89 2.40
C GLU A 204 0.24 29.60 0.91
N ILE A 205 -1.00 29.70 0.43
CA ILE A 205 -1.33 29.56 -0.99
C ILE A 205 -0.58 30.63 -1.80
N ILE A 206 -0.61 31.90 -1.36
CA ILE A 206 0.09 33.00 -2.05
C ILE A 206 1.61 32.73 -2.12
N ASN A 207 2.21 32.19 -1.07
CA ASN A 207 3.64 31.86 -1.04
C ASN A 207 3.99 30.67 -1.96
N GLY A 208 3.10 29.68 -2.09
CA GLY A 208 3.29 28.49 -2.93
C GLY A 208 2.95 28.72 -4.42
N LEU A 209 2.02 29.63 -4.71
CA LEU A 209 1.47 29.85 -6.05
C LEU A 209 2.53 30.14 -7.13
N PRO A 210 3.57 30.97 -6.90
CA PRO A 210 4.61 31.23 -7.89
C PRO A 210 5.39 29.99 -8.33
N LYS A 211 5.49 28.97 -7.47
CA LYS A 211 6.12 27.69 -7.79
C LYS A 211 5.14 26.77 -8.54
N LEU A 212 3.86 26.78 -8.16
CA LEU A 212 2.82 25.97 -8.78
C LEU A 212 2.53 26.36 -10.23
N ILE A 213 2.49 27.66 -10.54
CA ILE A 213 2.22 28.15 -11.91
C ILE A 213 3.35 27.87 -12.91
N LYS A 214 4.56 27.55 -12.42
CA LYS A 214 5.71 27.16 -13.25
C LYS A 214 5.67 25.68 -13.65
N LEU A 215 4.70 24.91 -13.15
CA LEU A 215 4.50 23.52 -13.51
C LEU A 215 3.83 23.39 -14.88
N SER A 216 3.64 22.15 -15.34
CA SER A 216 3.00 21.88 -16.62
C SER A 216 1.53 22.31 -16.64
N GLN A 217 1.01 22.71 -17.81
CA GLN A 217 -0.39 23.13 -17.99
C GLN A 217 -1.44 22.22 -17.33
N PRO A 218 -1.39 20.88 -17.44
CA PRO A 218 -2.39 20.02 -16.79
C PRO A 218 -2.35 20.13 -15.25
N VAL A 219 -1.16 20.25 -14.67
CA VAL A 219 -1.00 20.40 -13.21
C VAL A 219 -1.51 21.76 -12.76
N VAL A 220 -1.25 22.82 -13.53
CA VAL A 220 -1.76 24.16 -13.24
C VAL A 220 -3.29 24.19 -13.28
N LYS A 221 -3.92 23.54 -14.26
CA LYS A 221 -5.38 23.40 -14.33
C LYS A 221 -5.95 22.72 -13.08
N GLU A 222 -5.32 21.62 -12.64
CA GLU A 222 -5.73 20.91 -11.42
C GLU A 222 -5.63 21.78 -10.17
N VAL A 223 -4.53 22.53 -10.03
CA VAL A 223 -4.34 23.49 -8.93
C VAL A 223 -5.47 24.52 -8.91
N PHE A 224 -5.79 25.12 -10.06
CA PHE A 224 -6.89 26.10 -10.14
C PHE A 224 -8.24 25.46 -9.86
N ASN A 225 -8.52 24.26 -10.38
CA ASN A 225 -9.77 23.55 -10.10
C ASN A 225 -9.95 23.36 -8.58
N ARG A 226 -8.93 22.88 -7.88
CA ARG A 226 -8.98 22.69 -6.42
C ARG A 226 -9.17 24.01 -5.67
N LEU A 227 -8.53 25.09 -6.10
CA LEU A 227 -8.68 26.41 -5.47
C LEU A 227 -10.06 27.03 -5.73
N LEU A 228 -10.66 26.77 -6.89
CA LEU A 228 -11.96 27.33 -7.31
C LEU A 228 -13.15 26.55 -6.73
N ILE A 229 -13.01 25.24 -6.44
CA ILE A 229 -14.03 24.42 -5.77
C ILE A 229 -14.29 24.89 -4.33
N ARG A 230 -13.43 25.76 -3.76
CA ARG A 230 -13.60 26.37 -2.43
C ARG A 230 -14.73 27.42 -2.35
N ASN A 231 -15.48 27.66 -3.42
CA ASN A 231 -16.63 28.58 -3.46
C ASN A 231 -17.97 27.85 -3.47
#